data_AF-A0A453FA78-F1
#
_entry.id   AF-A0A453FA78-F1
#
_cell.length_a   1.000
_cell.length_b   1.000
_cell.length_c   1.000
_cell.angle_alpha   90.00
_cell.angle_beta   90.00
_cell.angle_gamma   90.00
#
_symmetry.space_group_name_H-M   'P 1'
#
loop_
_entity.id
_entity.type
_entity.pdbx_description
1 polymer ?
#
loop_
_entity_poly.entity_id
_entity_poly.type
_entity_poly.pdbx_seq_one_letter_code
_entity_poly.pdbx_strand_id
1 'polypeptide(L)' 'TAFHKYERESYNKLIADIEAQPSKAVQKVLMSFLEKIYKRQK' A
#
# COMPACT_ATOMS: atom_id res chain seq x y z
N THR A 1 14.15 0.25 -13.21
CA THR A 1 15.06 -0.56 -12.38
C THR A 1 14.28 -1.72 -11.80
N ALA A 2 14.95 -2.80 -11.38
CA ALA A 2 14.29 -3.91 -10.67
C ALA A 2 13.51 -3.41 -9.42
N PHE A 3 14.05 -2.41 -8.74
CA PHE A 3 13.42 -1.76 -7.59
C PHE A 3 12.04 -1.16 -7.92
N HIS A 4 11.90 -0.34 -8.96
CA HIS A 4 10.60 0.28 -9.29
C HIS A 4 9.52 -0.73 -9.69
N LYS A 5 9.93 -1.88 -10.28
CA LYS A 5 9.01 -2.97 -10.59
C LYS A 5 8.51 -3.62 -9.29
N TYR A 6 9.45 -3.97 -8.41
CA TYR A 6 9.14 -4.54 -7.11
C TYR A 6 8.26 -3.59 -6.27
N GLU A 7 8.62 -2.31 -6.18
CA GLU A 7 7.86 -1.29 -5.43
C GLU A 7 6.41 -1.20 -5.91
N ARG A 8 6.18 -1.22 -7.22
CA ARG A 8 4.83 -1.21 -7.81
C ARG A 8 4.06 -2.49 -7.50
N GLU A 9 4.70 -3.64 -7.65
CA GLU A 9 4.07 -4.95 -7.38
C GLU A 9 3.68 -5.10 -5.91
N SER A 10 4.57 -4.70 -5.00
CA SER A 10 4.28 -4.67 -3.56
C SER A 10 3.14 -3.72 -3.23
N TYR A 11 3.12 -2.51 -3.82
CA TYR A 11 2.03 -1.55 -3.62
C TYR A 11 0.68 -2.11 -4.04
N ASN A 12 0.61 -2.72 -5.22
CA ASN A 12 -0.63 -3.31 -5.74
C ASN A 12 -1.14 -4.47 -4.84
N LYS A 13 -0.22 -5.32 -4.35
CA LYS A 13 -0.57 -6.40 -3.43
C LYS A 13 -1.13 -5.85 -2.11
N LEU A 14 -0.47 -4.84 -1.54
CA LEU A 14 -0.90 -4.21 -0.30
C LEU A 14 -2.28 -3.54 -0.45
N ILE A 15 -2.56 -2.88 -1.57
CA ILE A 15 -3.90 -2.35 -1.84
C ILE A 15 -4.94 -3.47 -1.86
N ALA A 16 -4.70 -4.55 -2.59
CA ALA A 16 -5.65 -5.67 -2.66
C ALA A 16 -5.93 -6.28 -1.28
N ASP A 17 -4.90 -6.46 -0.46
CA ASP A 17 -5.02 -6.96 0.91
C ASP A 17 -5.78 -5.98 1.83
N ILE A 18 -5.58 -4.66 1.66
CA ILE A 18 -6.31 -3.62 2.38
C ILE A 18 -7.78 -3.60 1.97
N GLU A 19 -8.08 -3.67 0.68
CA GLU A 19 -9.45 -3.64 0.17
C GLU A 19 -10.26 -4.88 0.59
N ALA A 20 -9.59 -6.03 0.72
CA ALA A 20 -10.19 -7.27 1.21
C ALA A 20 -10.51 -7.27 2.72
N GLN A 21 -9.97 -6.31 3.51
CA GLN A 21 -10.19 -6.25 4.95
C GLN A 21 -11.64 -5.84 5.29
N PRO A 22 -12.45 -6.66 6.00
CA PRO A 22 -13.86 -6.36 6.28
C PRO A 22 -14.15 -5.04 7.00
N SER A 23 -13.26 -4.54 7.86
CA SER A 23 -13.50 -3.28 8.58
C SER A 23 -13.09 -2.05 7.78
N LYS A 24 -14.07 -1.23 7.38
CA LYS A 24 -13.84 0.04 6.67
C LYS A 24 -12.98 1.04 7.47
N ALA A 25 -13.05 1.01 8.79
CA ALA A 25 -12.20 1.85 9.63
C ALA A 25 -10.73 1.41 9.54
N VAL A 26 -10.48 0.10 9.57
CA VAL A 26 -9.13 -0.46 9.42
C VAL A 26 -8.59 -0.21 8.01
N GLN A 27 -9.43 -0.36 6.96
CA GLN A 27 -9.05 -0.01 5.59
C GLN A 27 -8.49 1.41 5.50
N LYS A 28 -9.22 2.39 6.06
CA LYS A 28 -8.80 3.81 6.06
C LYS A 28 -7.48 4.03 6.78
N VAL A 29 -7.29 3.39 7.94
CA VAL A 29 -6.03 3.51 8.68
C VAL A 29 -4.89 2.94 7.84
N LEU A 30 -4.98 1.70 7.37
CA LEU A 30 -3.92 1.06 6.60
C LEU A 30 -3.59 1.82 5.32
N MET A 31 -4.60 2.31 4.60
CA MET A 31 -4.40 3.13 3.40
C MET A 31 -3.62 4.41 3.73
N SER A 32 -3.96 5.09 4.83
CA SER A 32 -3.25 6.31 5.26
C SER A 32 -1.77 6.07 5.61
N PHE A 33 -1.41 4.85 6.04
CA PHE A 33 -0.01 4.48 6.26
C PHE A 33 0.70 4.17 4.94
N LEU A 34 0.04 3.44 4.04
CA LEU A 34 0.61 3.08 2.75
C LEU A 34 0.94 4.31 1.91
N GLU A 35 0.04 5.30 1.85
CA GLU A 35 0.24 6.57 1.14
C GLU A 35 1.44 7.36 1.67
N LYS A 36 1.73 7.29 2.98
CA LYS A 36 2.87 8.00 3.58
C LYS A 36 4.23 7.43 3.19
N ILE A 37 4.29 6.15 2.81
CA ILE A 37 5.55 5.45 2.54
C ILE A 37 5.76 5.12 1.06
N TYR A 38 4.69 5.09 0.26
CA TYR A 38 4.80 4.79 -1.17
C TYR A 38 5.59 5.88 -1.89
N LYS A 39 6.65 5.49 -2.62
CA LYS A 39 7.58 6.40 -3.33
C LYS A 39 8.23 7.47 -2.45
N ARG A 40 8.30 7.22 -1.14
CA ARG A 40 8.95 8.12 -0.19
C ARG A 40 10.44 8.26 -0.52
N GLN A 41 10.94 9.49 -0.49
CA GLN A 41 12.33 9.83 -0.86
C GLN A 41 13.23 10.12 0.35
N LYS A 42 12.64 10.26 1.55
CA LYS A 42 13.29 10.51 2.86
C LYS A 42 12.34 10.09 3.96
#